data_AF-A0A6G0MW83-F1
#
_entry.id   AF-A0A6G0MW83-F1
#
_cell.length_a   1.000
_cell.length_b   1.000
_cell.length_c   1.000
_cell.angle_alpha   90.00
_cell.angle_beta   90.00
_cell.angle_gamma   90.00
#
_symmetry.space_group_name_H-M   'P 1'
#
loop_
_entity.id
_entity.type
_entity.pdbx_description
1 polymer ?
#
loop_
_entity_poly.entity_id
_entity_poly.type
_entity_poly.pdbx_seq_one_letter_code
_entity_poly.pdbx_strand_id
1 'polypeptide(L)'
;MGDTSVTLKPYLYPSGLEDFDEDAPLPVRKWWWERFVHLAVQCSCGNRTKLYESKLMVSPAVRDWRGQNPKHERRDWIRFSKRFKREYCRLKVSDTESYYTMTQDNDEKALAFLHRLNIAAERTGVDIRKYSRRRQQHVR
;
A
#
# COMPACT_ATOMS: atom_id res chain seq x y z
N MET A 1 20.39 26.18 -38.18
CA MET A 1 20.13 26.43 -36.75
C MET A 1 19.30 25.27 -36.25
N GLY A 2 19.91 24.37 -35.47
CA GLY A 2 19.22 23.17 -34.97
C GLY A 2 18.55 23.50 -33.65
N ASP A 3 17.22 23.53 -33.65
CA ASP A 3 16.41 23.80 -32.47
C ASP A 3 16.58 22.65 -31.48
N THR A 4 17.39 22.86 -30.44
CA THR A 4 17.64 21.86 -29.41
C THR A 4 16.51 21.96 -28.40
N SER A 5 15.41 21.27 -28.67
CA SER A 5 14.33 21.08 -27.70
C SER A 5 14.87 20.31 -26.50
N VAL A 6 15.20 21.03 -25.43
CA VAL A 6 15.57 20.43 -24.14
C VAL A 6 14.28 20.06 -23.42
N THR A 7 13.87 18.81 -23.54
CA THR A 7 12.78 18.27 -22.71
C THR A 7 13.27 18.11 -21.27
N LEU A 8 13.09 19.15 -20.46
CA LEU A 8 13.22 19.09 -19.01
C LEU A 8 12.20 18.08 -18.47
N LYS A 9 12.66 16.89 -18.08
CA LYS A 9 11.82 15.94 -17.35
C LYS A 9 11.64 16.45 -15.93
N PRO A 10 10.42 16.75 -15.48
CA PRO A 10 10.20 17.08 -14.08
C PRO A 10 10.59 15.86 -13.26
N TYR A 11 11.50 16.03 -12.30
CA TYR A 11 11.77 15.03 -11.26
C TYR A 11 10.48 14.81 -10.44
N LEU A 12 10.42 13.77 -9.62
CA LEU A 12 9.26 13.58 -8.71
C LEU A 12 9.24 14.64 -7.60
N TYR A 13 10.37 15.25 -7.29
CA TYR A 13 10.54 16.18 -6.18
C TYR A 13 9.73 17.51 -6.27
N PRO A 14 9.50 18.14 -7.44
CA PRO A 14 8.65 19.32 -7.56
C PRO A 14 7.14 19.03 -7.44
N SER A 15 6.72 17.77 -7.25
CA SER A 15 5.28 17.41 -7.25
C SER A 15 4.56 17.72 -5.93
N GLY A 16 5.26 18.24 -4.91
CA GLY A 16 4.71 18.50 -3.58
C GLY A 16 4.31 17.25 -2.81
N LEU A 17 4.83 16.06 -3.20
CA LEU A 17 4.65 14.85 -2.42
C LEU A 17 5.69 14.84 -1.30
N GLU A 18 5.21 14.87 -0.05
CA GLU A 18 6.07 14.79 1.13
C GLU A 18 6.78 13.43 1.21
N ASP A 19 7.79 13.33 2.07
CA ASP A 19 8.47 12.06 2.33
C ASP A 19 7.52 11.03 2.93
N PHE A 20 7.78 9.76 2.65
CA PHE A 20 7.03 8.64 3.21
C PHE A 20 7.29 8.52 4.71
N ASP A 21 6.20 8.54 5.49
CA ASP A 21 6.18 8.25 6.92
C ASP A 21 5.70 6.81 7.16
N GLU A 22 6.60 5.95 7.64
CA GLU A 22 6.31 4.56 8.00
C GLU A 22 5.37 4.39 9.20
N ASP A 23 5.28 5.39 10.08
CA ASP A 23 4.49 5.37 11.31
C ASP A 23 3.09 5.98 11.09
N ALA A 24 2.87 6.65 9.96
CA ALA A 24 1.57 7.19 9.59
C ALA A 24 0.47 6.12 9.58
N PRO A 25 -0.81 6.50 9.81
CA PRO A 25 -1.93 5.59 9.68
C PRO A 25 -1.95 4.87 8.32
N LEU A 26 -2.37 3.61 8.29
CA LEU A 26 -2.36 2.80 7.07
C LEU A 26 -3.05 3.47 5.86
N PRO A 27 -4.21 4.15 6.00
CA PRO A 27 -4.82 4.84 4.86
C PRO A 27 -3.91 5.90 4.25
N VAL A 28 -3.17 6.64 5.09
CA VAL A 28 -2.19 7.66 4.66
C VAL A 28 -1.04 7.01 3.90
N ARG A 29 -0.47 5.92 4.45
CA ARG A 29 0.61 5.17 3.78
C ARG A 29 0.19 4.58 2.43
N LYS A 30 -1.04 4.08 2.32
CA LYS A 30 -1.60 3.57 1.05
C LYS A 30 -1.79 4.69 0.04
N TRP A 31 -2.42 5.78 0.46
CA TRP A 31 -2.64 6.96 -0.38
C TRP A 31 -1.32 7.53 -0.90
N TRP A 32 -0.31 7.65 -0.03
CA TRP A 32 1.02 8.10 -0.42
C TRP A 32 1.62 7.21 -1.52
N TRP A 33 1.56 5.89 -1.34
CA TRP A 33 2.10 4.95 -2.33
C TRP A 33 1.37 5.05 -3.67
N GLU A 34 0.05 5.16 -3.66
CA GLU A 34 -0.76 5.35 -4.87
C GLU A 34 -0.42 6.67 -5.56
N ARG A 35 -0.28 7.75 -4.79
CA ARG A 35 0.09 9.08 -5.29
C ARG A 35 1.49 9.06 -5.93
N PHE A 36 2.47 8.44 -5.28
CA PHE A 36 3.82 8.25 -5.82
C PHE A 36 3.78 7.51 -7.16
N VAL A 37 3.08 6.36 -7.23
CA VAL A 37 3.00 5.56 -8.46
C VAL A 37 2.32 6.34 -9.58
N HIS A 38 1.24 7.07 -9.27
CA HIS A 38 0.53 7.91 -10.23
C HIS A 38 1.45 8.98 -10.82
N LEU A 39 2.14 9.74 -9.96
CA LEU A 39 3.08 10.77 -10.39
C LEU A 39 4.22 10.18 -11.22
N ALA A 40 4.75 9.02 -10.82
CA ALA A 40 5.80 8.35 -11.58
C ALA A 40 5.33 7.87 -12.97
N VAL A 41 4.03 7.63 -13.16
CA VAL A 41 3.45 7.36 -14.49
C VAL A 41 3.28 8.66 -15.27
N GLN A 42 2.76 9.72 -14.65
CA GLN A 42 2.60 11.04 -15.29
C GLN A 42 3.93 11.59 -15.81
N CYS A 43 5.00 11.49 -15.01
CA CYS A 43 6.34 11.92 -15.38
C CYS A 43 7.07 10.94 -16.32
N SER A 44 6.40 9.87 -16.78
CA SER A 44 6.99 8.81 -17.61
C SER A 44 8.29 8.26 -17.04
N CYS A 45 8.37 8.10 -15.71
CA CYS A 45 9.56 7.63 -15.03
C CYS A 45 9.82 6.15 -15.39
N GLY A 46 11.05 5.85 -15.82
CA GLY A 46 11.51 4.47 -15.99
C GLY A 46 11.67 3.76 -14.65
N ASN A 47 11.72 2.42 -14.65
CA ASN A 47 11.87 1.61 -13.43
C ASN A 47 13.08 2.02 -12.57
N ARG A 48 14.21 2.38 -13.22
CA ARG A 48 15.42 2.85 -12.52
C ARG A 48 15.19 4.19 -11.81
N THR A 49 14.48 5.12 -12.46
CA THR A 49 14.10 6.41 -11.87
C THR A 49 13.16 6.19 -10.69
N LYS A 50 12.14 5.35 -10.84
CA LYS A 50 11.21 5.02 -9.75
C LYS A 50 11.94 4.48 -8.52
N LEU A 51 12.90 3.59 -8.71
CA LEU A 51 13.71 3.02 -7.62
C LEU A 51 14.64 4.03 -6.94
N TYR A 52 15.13 5.02 -7.70
CA TYR A 52 15.98 6.08 -7.17
C TYR A 52 15.15 7.07 -6.36
N GLU A 53 14.06 7.57 -6.94
CA GLU A 53 13.16 8.54 -6.32
C GLU A 53 12.50 7.97 -5.07
N SER A 54 12.03 6.72 -5.12
CA SER A 54 11.48 6.04 -3.95
C SER A 54 12.51 5.83 -2.83
N LYS A 55 13.81 5.89 -3.12
CA LYS A 55 14.87 5.80 -2.09
C LYS A 55 15.12 7.17 -1.45
N LEU A 56 14.92 8.25 -2.20
CA LEU A 56 15.08 9.61 -1.68
C LEU A 56 13.90 10.00 -0.79
N MET A 57 12.68 9.63 -1.19
CA MET A 57 11.43 10.02 -0.52
C MET A 57 11.04 9.10 0.66
N VAL A 58 11.99 8.42 1.29
CA VAL A 58 11.71 7.52 2.42
C VAL A 58 12.68 7.77 3.56
N SER A 59 12.24 7.49 4.79
CA SER A 59 13.06 7.65 5.99
C SER A 59 14.34 6.79 5.96
N PRO A 60 15.36 7.11 6.79
CA PRO A 60 16.52 6.26 6.98
C PRO A 60 16.18 4.81 7.36
N ALA A 61 15.19 4.59 8.23
CA ALA A 61 14.80 3.24 8.66
C ALA A 61 14.26 2.39 7.49
N VAL A 62 13.45 3.00 6.61
CA VAL A 62 12.96 2.34 5.39
C VAL A 62 14.09 2.08 4.39
N ARG A 63 15.11 2.96 4.32
CA ARG A 63 16.32 2.72 3.49
C ARG A 63 17.14 1.56 4.03
N ASP A 64 17.26 1.43 5.34
CA ASP A 64 17.99 0.33 5.99
C ASP A 64 17.27 -1.01 5.79
N TRP A 65 15.95 -1.05 6.00
CA TRP A 65 15.11 -2.20 5.63
C TRP A 65 15.30 -2.56 4.16
N ARG A 66 15.29 -1.57 3.27
CA ARG A 66 15.55 -1.80 1.84
C ARG A 66 16.94 -2.39 1.63
N GLY A 67 17.95 -1.98 2.39
CA GLY A 67 19.33 -2.47 2.36
C GLY A 67 19.46 -3.95 2.68
N GLN A 68 18.60 -4.47 3.57
CA GLN A 68 18.55 -5.90 3.95
C GLN A 68 18.03 -6.81 2.82
N ASN A 69 17.40 -6.24 1.78
CA ASN A 69 16.83 -7.02 0.69
C ASN A 69 17.89 -7.47 -0.33
N PRO A 70 17.72 -8.66 -0.95
CA PRO A 70 18.63 -9.13 -2.00
C PRO A 70 18.80 -8.11 -3.13
N LYS A 71 20.00 -8.02 -3.71
CA LYS A 71 20.34 -7.04 -4.76
C LYS A 71 19.36 -7.10 -5.96
N HIS A 72 18.92 -8.29 -6.33
CA HIS A 72 17.99 -8.48 -7.45
C HIS A 72 16.59 -7.96 -7.14
N GLU A 73 16.12 -8.03 -5.89
CA GLU A 73 14.86 -7.43 -5.46
C GLU A 73 14.96 -5.90 -5.39
N ARG A 74 16.09 -5.38 -4.90
CA ARG A 74 16.35 -3.92 -4.80
C ARG A 74 16.44 -3.22 -6.15
N ARG A 75 16.71 -3.95 -7.23
CA ARG A 75 16.94 -3.40 -8.59
C ARG A 75 15.78 -3.65 -9.55
N ASP A 76 14.82 -4.48 -9.16
CA ASP A 76 13.61 -4.76 -9.92
C ASP A 76 12.45 -3.99 -9.29
N TRP A 77 11.91 -3.00 -10.02
CA TRP A 77 10.80 -2.17 -9.55
C TRP A 77 9.55 -2.99 -9.19
N ILE A 78 9.25 -4.04 -9.93
CA ILE A 78 8.05 -4.86 -9.71
C ILE A 78 8.21 -5.68 -8.43
N ARG A 79 9.37 -6.29 -8.21
CA ARG A 79 9.65 -7.04 -6.97
C ARG A 79 9.73 -6.13 -5.76
N PHE A 80 10.46 -5.02 -5.88
CA PHE A 80 10.57 -4.01 -4.82
C PHE A 80 9.19 -3.47 -4.43
N SER A 81 8.39 -3.00 -5.38
CA SER A 81 7.07 -2.43 -5.12
C SER A 81 6.10 -3.41 -4.45
N LYS A 82 6.11 -4.69 -4.87
CA LYS A 82 5.31 -5.73 -4.22
C LYS A 82 5.72 -5.93 -2.76
N ARG A 83 7.02 -5.95 -2.48
CA ARG A 83 7.55 -6.12 -1.14
C ARG A 83 7.30 -4.90 -0.26
N PHE A 84 7.53 -3.69 -0.79
CA PHE A 84 7.24 -2.43 -0.10
C PHE A 84 5.78 -2.34 0.32
N LYS A 85 4.85 -2.57 -0.62
CA LYS A 85 3.41 -2.56 -0.31
C LYS A 85 3.04 -3.57 0.77
N ARG A 86 3.68 -4.75 0.76
CA ARG A 86 3.41 -5.79 1.76
C ARG A 86 3.89 -5.37 3.15
N GLU A 87 5.05 -4.72 3.24
CA GLU A 87 5.62 -4.32 4.52
C GLU A 87 4.91 -3.09 5.11
N TYR A 88 4.68 -2.08 4.27
CA TYR A 88 4.30 -0.74 4.73
C TYR A 88 2.91 -0.29 4.32
N CYS A 89 2.26 -0.94 3.36
CA CYS A 89 0.93 -0.54 2.86
C CYS A 89 -0.14 -1.63 3.07
N ARG A 90 0.15 -2.65 3.89
CA ARG A 90 -0.81 -3.70 4.27
C ARG A 90 -0.95 -3.78 5.78
N LEU A 91 -2.14 -4.18 6.21
CA LEU A 91 -2.39 -4.62 7.58
C LEU A 91 -1.56 -5.88 7.84
N LYS A 92 -0.87 -5.91 8.98
CA LYS A 92 -0.11 -7.07 9.45
C LYS A 92 -0.97 -8.08 10.23
N VAL A 93 -2.29 -7.88 10.29
CA VAL A 93 -3.23 -8.85 10.85
C VAL A 93 -3.54 -9.94 9.83
N SER A 94 -3.67 -11.18 10.30
CA SER A 94 -4.14 -12.27 9.44
C SER A 94 -5.58 -12.01 8.99
N ASP A 95 -6.02 -12.57 7.85
CA ASP A 95 -7.41 -12.41 7.40
C ASP A 95 -8.40 -12.92 8.47
N THR A 96 -8.04 -13.99 9.19
CA THR A 96 -8.83 -14.58 10.27
C THR A 96 -8.91 -13.67 11.50
N GLU A 97 -7.78 -13.13 11.94
CA GLU A 97 -7.71 -12.19 13.04
C GLU A 97 -8.48 -10.91 12.71
N SER A 98 -8.28 -10.36 11.50
CA SER A 98 -9.01 -9.20 11.01
C SER A 98 -10.52 -9.41 11.00
N TYR A 99 -11.02 -10.63 10.82
CA TYR A 99 -12.45 -10.94 10.88
C TYR A 99 -12.97 -10.99 12.33
N TYR A 100 -12.28 -11.71 13.21
CA TYR A 100 -12.74 -11.91 14.59
C TYR A 100 -12.54 -10.68 15.50
N THR A 101 -11.63 -9.78 15.15
CA THR A 101 -11.39 -8.54 15.91
C THR A 101 -12.01 -7.31 15.25
N MET A 102 -12.80 -7.47 14.19
CA MET A 102 -13.41 -6.34 13.48
C MET A 102 -14.51 -5.70 14.33
N THR A 103 -14.35 -4.43 14.66
CA THR A 103 -15.37 -3.62 15.35
C THR A 103 -15.87 -2.51 14.45
N GLN A 104 -17.09 -2.04 14.71
CA GLN A 104 -17.63 -0.84 14.07
C GLN A 104 -16.95 0.37 14.70
N ASP A 105 -16.45 1.29 13.88
CA ASP A 105 -15.88 2.54 14.38
C ASP A 105 -17.01 3.50 14.78
N ASN A 106 -16.75 4.39 15.76
CA ASN A 106 -17.77 5.30 16.29
C ASN A 106 -18.44 6.18 15.21
N ASP A 107 -17.69 6.57 14.18
CA ASP A 107 -18.15 7.41 13.08
C ASP A 107 -18.57 6.61 11.84
N GLU A 108 -18.54 5.28 11.90
CA GLU A 108 -18.87 4.44 10.76
C GLU A 108 -20.37 4.14 10.67
N LYS A 109 -20.93 4.32 9.47
CA LYS A 109 -22.29 3.86 9.17
C LYS A 109 -22.37 2.33 9.25
N ALA A 110 -23.39 1.80 9.93
CA ALA A 110 -23.60 0.36 10.10
C ALA A 110 -23.58 -0.44 8.77
N LEU A 111 -23.99 0.15 7.65
CA LEU A 111 -23.90 -0.50 6.34
C LEU A 111 -22.46 -0.65 5.84
N ALA A 112 -21.60 0.37 6.02
CA ALA A 112 -20.17 0.28 5.73
C ALA A 112 -19.49 -0.77 6.63
N PHE A 113 -19.91 -0.77 7.91
CA PHE A 113 -19.94 -1.88 8.86
C PHE A 113 -19.97 -3.27 8.21
N LEU A 114 -21.18 -3.60 7.81
CA LEU A 114 -21.54 -4.89 7.24
C LEU A 114 -20.74 -5.20 5.97
N HIS A 115 -20.48 -4.22 5.11
CA HIS A 115 -19.73 -4.44 3.87
C HIS A 115 -18.28 -4.86 4.13
N ARG A 116 -17.55 -4.20 5.04
CA ARG A 116 -16.18 -4.63 5.38
C ARG A 116 -16.16 -6.01 6.03
N LEU A 117 -17.14 -6.30 6.88
CA LEU A 117 -17.24 -7.58 7.58
C LEU A 117 -17.49 -8.72 6.59
N ASN A 118 -18.34 -8.49 5.60
CA ASN A 118 -18.62 -9.46 4.56
C ASN A 118 -17.38 -9.74 3.68
N ILE A 119 -16.64 -8.70 3.31
CA ILE A 119 -15.39 -8.86 2.56
C ILE A 119 -14.35 -9.66 3.37
N ALA A 120 -14.26 -9.44 4.68
CA ALA A 120 -13.36 -10.20 5.56
C ALA A 120 -13.78 -11.67 5.71
N ALA A 121 -15.09 -11.94 5.84
CA ALA A 121 -15.63 -13.31 5.87
C ALA A 121 -15.34 -14.07 4.56
N GLU A 122 -15.51 -13.45 3.39
CA GLU A 122 -15.17 -14.09 2.11
C GLU A 122 -13.69 -14.46 2.01
N ARG A 123 -12.79 -13.58 2.48
CA ARG A 123 -11.33 -13.84 2.50
C ARG A 123 -10.94 -15.01 3.41
N THR A 124 -11.71 -15.25 4.46
CA THR A 124 -11.47 -16.35 5.41
C THR A 124 -12.20 -17.64 5.02
N GLY A 125 -12.93 -17.65 3.91
CA GLY A 125 -13.74 -18.80 3.49
C GLY A 125 -14.98 -19.01 4.36
N VAL A 126 -15.41 -18.00 5.11
CA VAL A 126 -16.66 -18.01 5.87
C VAL A 126 -17.80 -17.71 4.90
N ASP A 127 -18.58 -18.74 4.57
CA ASP A 127 -19.75 -18.61 3.72
C ASP A 127 -20.88 -17.88 4.49
N ILE A 128 -21.11 -16.62 4.13
CA ILE A 128 -22.13 -15.75 4.72
C ILE A 128 -23.52 -16.09 4.17
N ARG A 129 -23.59 -16.70 2.99
CA ARG A 129 -24.84 -16.95 2.25
C ARG A 129 -25.43 -18.32 2.60
N LYS A 130 -24.61 -19.30 2.97
CA LYS A 130 -25.11 -20.57 3.53
C LYS A 130 -25.34 -20.46 5.03
N TYR A 131 -26.57 -20.75 5.45
CA TYR A 131 -26.88 -21.15 6.83
C TYR A 131 -26.06 -22.40 7.20
N SER A 132 -24.84 -22.20 7.71
CA SER A 132 -24.00 -23.30 8.19
C SER A 132 -24.01 -23.32 9.73
N ARG A 133 -24.04 -24.53 10.30
CA ARG A 133 -24.03 -24.80 11.76
C ARG A 133 -22.90 -24.07 12.52
N ARG A 134 -21.85 -23.59 11.83
CA ARG A 134 -20.75 -22.83 12.42
C ARG A 134 -21.18 -21.46 12.96
N ARG A 135 -22.25 -20.84 12.44
CA ARG A 135 -22.71 -19.51 12.91
C ARG A 135 -23.04 -19.49 14.42
N GLN A 136 -23.54 -20.60 14.97
CA GLN A 136 -23.86 -20.70 16.41
C GLN A 136 -22.62 -20.71 17.32
N GLN A 137 -21.43 -21.00 16.79
CA GLN A 137 -20.17 -20.92 17.54
C GLN A 137 -19.49 -19.54 17.43
N HIS A 138 -19.99 -18.66 16.56
CA HIS A 138 -19.35 -17.39 16.20
C HIS A 138 -20.12 -16.14 16.64
N VAL A 139 -21.34 -16.32 17.17
CA VAL A 139 -22.08 -15.25 17.85
C VAL A 139 -21.88 -15.47 19.35
N ARG A 140 -21.14 -14.56 19.99
CA ARG A 140 -21.19 -14.35 21.43
C ARG A 140 -22.14 -13.21 21.72
#